data_AF-A0A925LGV3-F1
#
_entry.id   AF-A0A925LGV3-F1
#
_cell.length_a   1.000
_cell.length_b   1.000
_cell.length_c   1.000
_cell.angle_alpha   90.00
_cell.angle_beta   90.00
_cell.angle_gamma   90.00
#
_symmetry.space_group_name_H-M   'P 1'
#
loop_
_entity.id
_entity.type
_entity.pdbx_description
1 polymer ?
#
loop_
_entity_poly.entity_id
_entity_poly.type
_entity_poly.pdbx_seq_one_letter_code
_entity_poly.pdbx_strand_id
1 'polypeptide(L)'
;MHKSQNIQPISLDHDIEILYKKACEEGIETAFSRAEQSAARCPFGSAGVCCRHCLEGPCRIGPNGKGAQRGICGADADTIVARNLLTNLIEGVAGHAEHGRETALALLEASEGHSDYTIKGIDKLYQVAKGLGLNTDEKTV
;
A
#
# COMPACT_ATOMS: atom_id res chain seq x y z
N MET A 1 17.14 10.45 23.99
CA MET A 1 18.01 9.41 24.61
C MET A 1 17.15 8.21 24.94
N HIS A 2 17.14 7.18 24.09
CA HIS A 2 16.46 5.91 24.37
C HIS A 2 17.14 5.25 25.56
N LYS A 3 16.54 5.37 26.76
CA LYS A 3 16.94 4.60 27.93
C LYS A 3 16.66 3.13 27.64
N SER A 4 17.62 2.25 27.92
CA SER A 4 17.51 0.79 27.78
C SER A 4 16.14 0.28 28.21
N GLN A 5 15.26 -0.01 27.24
CA GLN A 5 13.98 -0.67 27.48
C GLN A 5 14.19 -2.17 27.29
N ASN A 6 13.52 -2.97 28.11
CA ASN A 6 13.50 -4.44 28.06
C ASN A 6 13.33 -4.91 26.61
N ILE A 7 14.41 -5.46 26.02
CA ILE A 7 14.43 -5.91 24.63
C ILE A 7 13.71 -7.26 24.58
N GLN A 8 12.38 -7.23 24.54
CA GLN A 8 11.67 -8.30 23.85
C GLN A 8 12.12 -8.23 22.38
N PRO A 9 12.40 -9.38 21.74
CA PRO A 9 12.80 -9.38 20.33
C PRO A 9 11.71 -8.72 19.49
N ILE A 10 12.10 -7.76 18.64
CA ILE A 10 11.22 -7.05 17.72
C ILE A 10 10.96 -7.86 16.44
N SER A 11 11.80 -8.86 16.17
CA SER A 11 11.78 -9.72 15.01
C SER A 11 12.22 -11.15 15.37
N LEU A 12 11.75 -12.12 14.58
CA LEU A 12 12.29 -13.48 14.62
C LEU A 12 13.56 -13.63 13.77
N ASP A 13 13.86 -12.62 12.95
CA ASP A 13 15.06 -12.56 12.12
C ASP A 13 16.25 -12.05 12.94
N HIS A 14 17.28 -12.89 13.04
CA HIS A 14 18.49 -12.60 13.81
C HIS A 14 19.23 -11.35 13.31
N ASP A 15 19.29 -11.15 12.00
CA ASP A 15 20.04 -10.03 11.43
C ASP A 15 19.31 -8.71 11.67
N ILE A 16 17.97 -8.74 11.71
CA ILE A 16 17.15 -7.59 12.10
C ILE A 16 17.41 -7.18 13.56
N GLU A 17 17.55 -8.13 14.48
CA GLU A 17 17.88 -7.84 15.88
C GLU A 17 19.26 -7.17 16.03
N ILE A 18 20.26 -7.68 15.31
CA ILE A 18 21.61 -7.10 15.29
C ILE A 18 21.56 -5.65 14.78
N LEU A 19 20.91 -5.43 13.64
CA LEU A 19 20.83 -4.11 13.01
C LEU A 19 19.99 -3.13 13.83
N TYR A 20 18.90 -3.58 14.43
CA TYR A 20 18.07 -2.74 15.28
C TYR A 20 18.82 -2.27 16.52
N LYS A 21 19.57 -3.17 17.18
CA LYS A 21 20.42 -2.81 18.31
C LYS A 21 21.45 -1.74 17.93
N LYS A 22 22.15 -1.92 16.81
CA LYS A 22 23.10 -0.93 16.29
C LYS A 22 22.41 0.42 16.01
N ALA A 23 21.23 0.40 15.39
CA ALA A 23 20.46 1.62 15.13
C ALA A 23 20.09 2.34 16.43
N CYS A 24 19.69 1.61 17.49
CA CYS A 24 19.44 2.18 18.80
C CYS A 24 20.69 2.81 19.44
N GLU A 25 21.84 2.13 19.37
CA GLU A 25 23.13 2.61 19.90
C GLU A 25 23.59 3.91 19.21
N GLU A 26 23.32 4.04 17.91
CA GLU A 26 23.67 5.22 17.12
C GLU A 26 22.58 6.31 17.13
N GLY A 27 21.47 6.08 17.81
CA GLY A 27 20.34 7.01 17.85
C GLY A 27 19.63 7.18 16.49
N ILE A 28 19.68 6.16 15.63
CA ILE A 28 19.00 6.13 14.34
C ILE A 28 17.59 5.60 14.53
N GLU A 29 16.59 6.39 14.16
CA GLU A 29 15.20 5.96 14.22
C GLU A 29 14.83 5.00 13.08
N THR A 30 14.11 3.94 13.42
CA THR A 30 13.62 2.92 12.48
C THR A 30 12.09 2.89 12.46
N ALA A 31 11.51 2.04 11.61
CA ALA A 31 10.06 1.81 11.63
C ALA A 31 9.57 1.27 12.98
N PHE A 32 10.36 0.44 13.65
CA PHE A 32 10.02 -0.14 14.96
C PHE A 32 9.94 0.94 16.04
N SER A 33 10.96 1.80 16.15
CA SER A 33 10.98 2.87 17.15
C SER A 33 9.85 3.89 16.92
N ARG A 34 9.52 4.21 15.66
CA ARG A 34 8.37 5.07 15.34
C ARG A 34 7.03 4.42 15.67
N ALA A 35 6.91 3.09 15.51
CA ALA A 35 5.71 2.36 15.88
C ALA A 35 5.47 2.39 17.40
N GLU A 36 6.53 2.26 18.20
CA GLU A 36 6.46 2.40 19.67
C GLU A 36 6.02 3.81 20.09
N GLN A 37 6.57 4.85 19.47
CA GLN A 37 6.15 6.24 19.70
C GLN A 37 4.65 6.46 19.38
N SER A 38 4.11 5.66 18.46
CA SER A 38 2.72 5.70 18.01
C SER A 38 1.85 4.60 18.61
N ALA A 39 2.27 3.98 19.72
CA ALA A 39 1.60 2.81 20.31
C ALA A 39 0.12 3.07 20.63
N ALA A 40 -0.22 4.28 21.09
CA ALA A 40 -1.60 4.69 21.29
C ALA A 40 -2.24 5.15 19.96
N ARG A 41 -2.79 4.19 19.20
CA ARG A 41 -3.52 4.50 17.95
C ARG A 41 -4.86 5.16 18.23
N CYS A 42 -5.27 6.11 17.38
CA CYS A 42 -6.57 6.78 17.49
C CYS A 42 -7.73 5.77 17.33
N PRO A 43 -8.65 5.64 18.31
CA PRO A 43 -9.68 4.60 18.26
C PRO A 43 -10.68 4.78 17.11
N PHE A 44 -11.03 6.02 16.74
CA PHE A 44 -11.91 6.28 15.59
C PHE A 44 -11.27 5.91 14.26
N GLY A 45 -9.96 6.18 14.13
CA GLY A 45 -9.19 5.81 12.94
C GLY A 45 -9.04 4.29 12.82
N SER A 46 -8.65 3.63 13.92
CA SER A 46 -8.53 2.18 13.97
C SER A 46 -9.84 1.45 13.70
N ALA A 47 -10.98 2.00 14.13
CA ALA A 47 -12.30 1.45 13.84
C ALA A 47 -12.87 1.87 12.47
N GLY A 48 -12.17 2.74 11.72
CA GLY A 48 -12.59 3.18 10.37
C GLY A 48 -13.76 4.17 10.34
N VAL A 49 -14.17 4.74 11.48
CA VAL A 49 -15.35 5.61 11.64
C VAL A 49 -15.04 7.11 11.63
N CYS A 50 -13.84 7.46 11.17
CA CYS A 50 -13.39 8.85 10.97
C CYS A 50 -13.37 9.15 9.47
N CYS A 51 -14.18 10.12 9.02
CA CYS A 51 -14.29 10.50 7.61
C CYS A 51 -13.58 11.83 7.33
N ARG A 52 -12.80 11.89 6.23
CA ARG A 52 -12.09 13.11 5.77
C ARG A 52 -12.22 13.35 4.26
N HIS A 53 -13.27 12.84 3.62
CA HIS A 53 -13.44 12.93 2.16
C HIS A 53 -13.82 14.32 1.63
N CYS A 54 -14.17 15.28 2.50
CA CYS A 54 -14.50 16.64 2.12
C CYS A 54 -14.08 17.64 3.20
N LEU A 55 -14.19 18.93 2.89
CA LEU A 55 -13.77 20.03 3.76
C LEU A 55 -14.73 20.34 4.91
N GLU A 56 -15.94 19.78 4.89
CA GLU A 56 -16.89 19.90 6.01
C GLU A 56 -16.45 19.06 7.22
N GLY A 57 -15.67 17.99 6.98
CA GLY A 57 -15.12 17.14 8.02
C GLY A 57 -13.97 17.78 8.83
N PRO A 58 -13.28 17.01 9.68
CA PRO A 58 -13.40 15.56 9.88
C PRO A 58 -14.65 15.18 10.68
N CYS A 59 -15.42 14.22 10.19
CA CYS A 59 -16.55 13.64 10.94
C CYS A 59 -16.11 12.38 11.71
N ARG A 60 -16.56 12.21 12.95
CA ARG A 60 -16.31 11.01 13.78
C ARG A 60 -17.64 10.42 14.23
N ILE A 61 -17.88 9.15 13.91
CA ILE A 61 -19.07 8.44 14.37
C ILE A 61 -18.75 7.74 15.69
N GLY A 62 -19.57 8.03 16.70
CA GLY A 62 -19.36 7.48 18.04
C GLY A 62 -20.01 6.10 18.21
N PRO A 63 -19.41 5.20 19.00
CA PRO A 63 -19.89 3.83 19.16
C PRO A 63 -21.15 3.74 20.02
N ASN A 64 -21.95 2.68 19.82
CA ASN A 64 -23.07 2.31 20.70
C ASN A 64 -24.08 3.45 20.95
N GLY A 65 -24.38 4.26 19.92
CA GLY A 65 -25.34 5.36 20.03
C GLY A 65 -24.84 6.57 20.83
N LYS A 66 -23.58 6.59 21.27
CA LYS A 66 -22.99 7.73 22.01
C LYS A 66 -22.30 8.68 21.03
N GLY A 67 -22.63 9.96 21.09
CA GLY A 67 -22.06 10.98 20.20
C GLY A 67 -22.74 11.02 18.83
N ALA A 68 -22.08 11.63 17.83
CA ALA A 68 -22.64 11.78 16.50
C ALA A 68 -22.82 10.40 15.83
N GLN A 69 -24.02 10.16 15.28
CA GLN A 69 -24.36 8.92 14.57
C GLN A 69 -24.28 9.06 13.05
N ARG A 70 -24.09 10.30 12.56
CA ARG A 70 -23.92 10.65 11.15
C ARG A 70 -22.88 11.76 11.03
N GLY A 71 -22.20 11.81 9.88
CA GLY A 71 -21.42 12.97 9.47
C GLY A 71 -22.32 14.14 9.06
N ILE A 72 -21.72 15.30 8.79
CA ILE A 72 -22.45 16.52 8.42
C ILE A 72 -23.34 16.31 7.19
N CYS A 73 -22.87 15.53 6.21
CA CYS A 73 -23.63 15.18 5.02
C CYS A 73 -24.68 14.07 5.22
N GLY A 74 -24.82 13.53 6.43
CA GLY A 74 -25.78 12.46 6.75
C GLY A 74 -25.25 11.03 6.61
N ALA A 75 -24.00 10.84 6.16
CA ALA A 75 -23.37 9.52 6.07
C ALA A 75 -23.19 8.87 7.45
N ASP A 76 -23.62 7.62 7.60
CA ASP A 76 -23.50 6.83 8.82
C ASP A 76 -22.18 6.06 8.90
N ALA A 77 -22.01 5.26 9.96
CA ALA A 77 -20.81 4.44 10.18
C ALA A 77 -20.55 3.49 9.00
N ASP A 78 -21.57 2.79 8.52
CA ASP A 78 -21.43 1.79 7.45
C ASP A 78 -20.92 2.44 6.16
N THR A 79 -21.53 3.56 5.78
CA THR A 79 -21.11 4.34 4.60
C THR A 79 -19.67 4.81 4.73
N ILE A 80 -19.28 5.32 5.91
CA ILE A 80 -17.94 5.85 6.16
C ILE A 80 -16.89 4.74 6.13
N VAL A 81 -17.15 3.61 6.81
CA VAL A 81 -16.25 2.46 6.83
C VAL A 81 -16.07 1.88 5.43
N ALA A 82 -17.15 1.70 4.68
CA ALA A 82 -17.10 1.19 3.31
C ALA A 82 -16.27 2.10 2.39
N ARG A 83 -16.42 3.42 2.48
CA ARG A 83 -15.66 4.39 1.68
C ARG A 83 -14.18 4.44 2.06
N ASN A 84 -13.88 4.38 3.36
CA ASN A 84 -12.50 4.32 3.85
C ASN A 84 -11.81 3.04 3.36
N LEU A 85 -12.49 1.89 3.43
CA LEU A 85 -11.97 0.64 2.89
C LEU A 85 -11.76 0.72 1.37
N LEU A 86 -12.75 1.23 0.63
CA LEU A 86 -12.65 1.39 -0.82
C LEU A 86 -11.46 2.29 -1.21
N THR A 87 -11.21 3.35 -0.46
CA THR A 87 -10.07 4.25 -0.71
C THR A 87 -8.75 3.51 -0.57
N ASN A 88 -8.56 2.74 0.52
CA ASN A 88 -7.37 1.91 0.71
C ASN A 88 -7.18 0.89 -0.42
N LEU A 89 -8.28 0.28 -0.90
CA LEU A 89 -8.23 -0.65 -2.03
C LEU A 89 -7.81 0.05 -3.32
N ILE A 90 -8.36 1.24 -3.60
CA ILE A 90 -8.02 2.03 -4.79
C ILE A 90 -6.55 2.43 -4.75
N GLU A 91 -6.03 2.88 -3.61
CA GLU A 91 -4.61 3.24 -3.45
C GLU A 91 -3.69 2.05 -3.79
N GLY A 92 -4.00 0.84 -3.30
CA GLY A 92 -3.24 -0.37 -3.63
C GLY A 92 -3.37 -0.80 -5.09
N VAL A 93 -4.59 -0.79 -5.63
CA VAL A 93 -4.85 -1.16 -7.03
C VAL A 93 -4.19 -0.18 -7.99
N ALA A 94 -4.17 1.12 -7.67
CA ALA A 94 -3.50 2.13 -8.48
C ALA A 94 -2.01 1.83 -8.66
N GLY A 95 -1.32 1.42 -7.59
CA GLY A 95 0.09 1.02 -7.66
C GLY A 95 0.33 -0.19 -8.58
N HIS A 96 -0.50 -1.22 -8.49
CA HIS A 96 -0.39 -2.39 -9.40
C HIS A 96 -0.72 -2.04 -10.85
N ALA A 97 -1.75 -1.20 -11.07
CA ALA A 97 -2.15 -0.78 -12.41
C ALA A 97 -1.06 0.06 -13.09
N GLU A 98 -0.44 0.96 -12.33
CA GLU A 98 0.66 1.80 -12.80
C GLU A 98 1.88 0.95 -13.14
N HIS A 99 2.30 0.05 -12.24
CA HIS A 99 3.41 -0.88 -12.50
C HIS A 99 3.16 -1.75 -13.74
N GLY A 100 1.93 -2.25 -13.90
CA GLY A 100 1.53 -3.00 -15.10
C GLY A 100 1.59 -2.16 -16.37
N ARG A 101 1.17 -0.89 -16.30
CA ARG A 101 1.26 0.06 -17.41
C ARG A 101 2.71 0.37 -17.78
N GLU A 102 3.59 0.64 -16.81
CA GLU A 102 5.01 0.87 -17.08
C GLU A 102 5.66 -0.33 -17.75
N THR A 103 5.34 -1.54 -17.27
CA THR A 103 5.85 -2.78 -17.86
C THR A 103 5.38 -2.97 -19.30
N ALA A 104 4.11 -2.67 -19.59
CA ALA A 104 3.57 -2.73 -20.95
C ALA A 104 4.19 -1.68 -21.88
N LEU A 105 4.43 -0.46 -21.39
CA LEU A 105 5.12 0.59 -22.15
C LEU A 105 6.57 0.20 -22.41
N ALA A 106 7.29 -0.34 -21.42
CA ALA A 106 8.66 -0.81 -21.62
C ALA A 106 8.73 -1.91 -22.68
N LEU A 107 7.75 -2.83 -22.71
CA LEU A 107 7.66 -3.84 -23.76
C LEU A 107 7.41 -3.22 -25.15
N LEU A 108 6.54 -2.21 -25.23
CA LEU A 108 6.28 -1.47 -26.48
C LEU A 108 7.56 -0.79 -26.98
N GLU A 109 8.24 0.00 -26.14
CA GLU A 109 9.48 0.69 -26.49
C GLU A 109 10.58 -0.31 -26.91
N ALA A 110 10.68 -1.47 -26.25
CA ALA A 110 11.59 -2.54 -26.67
C ALA A 110 11.23 -3.12 -28.03
N SER A 111 9.94 -3.35 -28.32
CA SER A 111 9.47 -3.87 -29.62
C SER A 111 9.66 -2.87 -30.77
N GLU A 112 9.62 -1.57 -30.49
CA GLU A 112 9.82 -0.51 -31.49
C GLU A 112 11.30 -0.11 -31.66
N GLY A 113 12.19 -0.68 -30.84
CA GLY A 113 13.63 -0.37 -30.88
C GLY A 113 13.99 0.99 -30.27
N HIS A 114 13.10 1.55 -29.44
CA HIS A 114 13.29 2.81 -28.72
C HIS A 114 13.89 2.63 -27.31
N SER A 115 14.17 1.39 -26.89
CA SER A 115 14.84 1.09 -25.62
C SER A 115 16.00 0.11 -25.77
N ASP A 116 16.91 0.11 -24.79
CA ASP A 116 18.03 -0.84 -24.71
C ASP A 116 17.59 -2.25 -24.25
N TYR A 117 16.30 -2.45 -23.96
CA TYR A 117 15.77 -3.74 -23.54
C TYR A 117 15.59 -4.69 -24.73
N THR A 118 15.73 -5.99 -24.44
CA THR A 118 15.46 -7.07 -25.41
C THR A 118 14.39 -8.00 -24.87
N ILE A 119 13.53 -8.50 -25.76
CA ILE A 119 12.49 -9.47 -25.41
C ILE A 119 13.12 -10.85 -25.23
N LYS A 120 13.34 -11.26 -23.98
CA LYS A 120 13.97 -12.55 -23.64
C LYS A 120 13.01 -13.74 -23.62
N GLY A 121 11.78 -13.52 -23.14
CA GLY A 121 10.78 -14.57 -22.90
C GLY A 121 9.86 -14.83 -24.08
N ILE A 122 10.42 -15.17 -25.24
CA ILE A 122 9.68 -15.26 -26.52
C ILE A 122 8.50 -16.25 -26.45
N ASP A 123 8.70 -17.45 -25.90
CA ASP A 123 7.62 -18.44 -25.76
C ASP A 123 6.48 -17.90 -24.88
N LYS A 124 6.83 -17.18 -23.80
CA LYS A 124 5.85 -16.58 -22.90
C LYS A 124 5.09 -15.45 -23.58
N LEU A 125 5.77 -14.62 -24.38
CA LEU A 125 5.14 -13.56 -25.18
C LEU A 125 4.07 -14.16 -26.10
N TYR A 126 4.40 -15.19 -26.89
CA TYR A 126 3.44 -15.82 -27.79
C TYR A 126 2.30 -16.52 -27.05
N GLN A 127 2.56 -17.16 -25.91
CA GLN A 127 1.51 -17.73 -25.06
C GLN A 127 0.52 -16.66 -24.56
N VAL A 128 1.02 -15.51 -24.10
CA VAL A 128 0.18 -14.40 -23.65
C VAL A 128 -0.60 -13.81 -24.83
N ALA A 129 0.04 -13.58 -25.98
CA ALA A 129 -0.61 -13.09 -27.19
C ALA A 129 -1.76 -14.02 -27.63
N LYS A 130 -1.53 -15.33 -27.64
CA LYS A 130 -2.57 -16.32 -27.93
C LYS A 130 -3.70 -16.30 -26.89
N GLY A 131 -3.37 -16.18 -25.60
CA GLY A 131 -4.35 -16.05 -24.51
C GLY A 131 -5.23 -14.81 -24.64
N LEU A 132 -4.71 -13.74 -25.24
CA LEU A 132 -5.43 -12.51 -25.57
C LEU A 132 -6.16 -12.57 -26.93
N GLY A 133 -6.06 -13.68 -27.66
CA GLY A 133 -6.72 -13.86 -28.96
C GLY A 133 -6.01 -13.19 -30.14
N LEU A 134 -4.72 -12.87 -30.02
CA LEU A 134 -3.93 -12.27 -31.09
C LEU A 134 -3.41 -13.35 -32.06
N ASN A 135 -3.55 -13.12 -33.36
CA ASN A 135 -2.86 -13.93 -34.38
C ASN A 135 -1.38 -13.51 -34.46
N THR A 136 -0.50 -14.48 -34.28
CA THR A 136 0.96 -14.34 -34.25
C THR A 136 1.66 -14.98 -35.44
N ASP A 137 0.92 -15.61 -36.35
CA ASP A 137 1.48 -16.26 -37.53
C ASP A 137 2.22 -15.23 -38.39
N GLU A 138 3.45 -15.57 -38.81
CA GLU A 138 4.34 -14.74 -39.63
C GLU A 138 4.71 -13.37 -39.01
N LYS A 139 4.46 -13.17 -37.71
CA LYS A 139 4.86 -11.94 -37.01
C LYS A 139 6.24 -12.07 -36.38
N THR A 140 6.99 -10.97 -36.41
CA THR A 140 8.23 -10.86 -35.64
C THR A 140 7.94 -10.63 -34.17
N VAL A 141 8.96 -10.90 -33.35
CA VAL A 141 8.99 -10.52 -31.94
C VAL A 141 9.16 -9.01 -31.80
#